data_AF-A0A348NIL4-F1
#
_entry.id   AF-A0A348NIL4-F1
#
_cell.length_a   1.000
_cell.length_b   1.000
_cell.length_c   1.000
_cell.angle_alpha   90.00
_cell.angle_beta   90.00
_cell.angle_gamma   90.00
#
_symmetry.space_group_name_H-M   'P 1'
#
loop_
_entity.id
_entity.type
_entity.pdbx_description
1 polymer ?
#
loop_
_entity_poly.entity_id
_entity_poly.type
_entity_poly.pdbx_seq_one_letter_code
_entity_poly.pdbx_strand_id
1 'polypeptide(L)'
;MKRFMRMFVAGLTMLAVLAIAACGTTETTTTAEAGYPLAGEYEIDITDLGMPLIVYLKIDEEENFYLSPDRTFEVDKGHGIIGQSGDTYMFIYSDSTAELSKTCTFTFEDHNIHFVTALPYGASNLHASVVDEDNPDITYYLVAKVFLYEAVLGDYAGSHTVSAMGSEVVYDYSLKLKTGCEYAFVSRFKMGGADYVFEEAGTFAVDGSVLTVTPEGGAAVEGAINVDGSLDLPIKASEMGERANRHLRVALTSAYAGTYTGYVESIVAEVTVYAVSATLVLDQFGGYTYAAIDAISAETLNEVGTFSVVGTVLTLTPSEGTAQTGTLVNYVLTAPFQAVADPDDRVSVVLYRDLVQGVFTGSTTVEEVDYEAVLTVLPDGTYTLVVSVVGGAEILNETGTIKLTKTLFVSLGLTAGLIKRTCVVSSTGLNANFVIDEVTYGFILVK
;
A
#
# COMPACT_ATOMS: atom_id res chain seq x y z
N MET A 1 61.05 -4.41 -44.20
CA MET A 1 60.53 -3.52 -45.26
C MET A 1 60.34 -2.13 -44.68
N LYS A 2 61.00 -1.14 -45.31
CA LYS A 2 60.96 0.33 -45.17
C LYS A 2 60.88 0.94 -43.74
N ARG A 3 62.00 1.33 -43.11
CA ARG A 3 62.80 2.59 -43.26
C ARG A 3 62.01 3.87 -42.92
N PHE A 4 62.30 4.53 -41.80
CA PHE A 4 63.37 5.55 -41.58
C PHE A 4 62.81 6.98 -41.68
N MET A 5 62.91 7.70 -40.56
CA MET A 5 63.63 8.98 -40.40
C MET A 5 63.33 10.14 -41.37
N ARG A 6 62.99 11.30 -40.78
CA ARG A 6 63.66 12.62 -40.91
C ARG A 6 62.70 13.72 -40.42
N MET A 7 63.08 14.85 -39.86
CA MET A 7 64.28 15.39 -39.20
C MET A 7 63.97 16.88 -39.00
N PHE A 8 64.66 17.52 -38.06
CA PHE A 8 64.84 18.98 -37.88
C PHE A 8 63.68 19.80 -37.26
N VAL A 9 63.87 20.78 -36.36
CA VAL A 9 64.89 21.20 -35.35
C VAL A 9 64.67 22.71 -35.15
N ALA A 10 64.84 23.15 -33.89
CA ALA A 10 65.28 24.47 -33.42
C ALA A 10 64.26 25.58 -33.10
N GLY A 11 64.41 26.08 -31.86
CA GLY A 11 64.08 27.43 -31.37
C GLY A 11 63.04 27.39 -30.25
N LEU A 12 63.36 27.12 -28.98
CA LEU A 12 64.11 27.99 -28.02
C LEU A 12 63.52 29.41 -28.05
N THR A 13 62.93 30.03 -27.03
CA THR A 13 63.21 30.10 -25.58
C THR A 13 62.10 31.00 -24.99
N MET A 14 61.55 30.78 -23.79
CA MET A 14 61.81 31.53 -22.53
C MET A 14 60.63 31.15 -21.60
N LEU A 15 60.71 30.43 -20.48
CA LEU A 15 61.52 30.44 -19.25
C LEU A 15 61.35 31.67 -18.35
N ALA A 16 60.48 31.52 -17.34
CA ALA A 16 60.59 31.97 -15.94
C ALA A 16 59.45 31.26 -15.18
N VAL A 17 59.61 30.20 -14.36
CA VAL A 17 60.41 29.94 -13.15
C VAL A 17 60.15 30.93 -12.02
N LEU A 18 59.36 30.50 -11.03
CA LEU A 18 59.58 30.46 -9.57
C LEU A 18 58.27 29.89 -8.97
N ALA A 19 58.14 28.65 -8.47
CA ALA A 19 58.83 27.91 -7.41
C ALA A 19 58.79 28.61 -6.04
N ILE A 20 58.02 28.08 -5.08
CA ILE A 20 58.50 27.31 -3.89
C ILE A 20 57.34 27.06 -2.89
N ALA A 21 57.22 25.78 -2.50
CA ALA A 21 56.82 25.15 -1.21
C ALA A 21 55.68 25.77 -0.35
N ALA A 22 54.82 25.03 0.34
CA ALA A 22 55.02 23.79 1.09
C ALA A 22 53.67 23.20 1.57
N CYS A 23 53.72 21.92 1.98
CA CYS A 23 52.95 21.29 3.07
C CYS A 23 51.43 21.14 2.97
N GLY A 24 51.00 19.88 2.84
CA GLY A 24 49.94 19.26 3.65
C GLY A 24 48.54 19.84 3.53
N THR A 25 47.62 19.05 2.97
CA THR A 25 46.54 18.35 3.70
C THR A 25 45.73 17.60 2.66
N THR A 26 45.41 16.34 2.95
CA THR A 26 44.47 15.52 2.20
C THR A 26 43.08 16.14 2.36
N GLU A 27 42.67 17.00 1.44
CA GLU A 27 41.27 17.41 1.36
C GLU A 27 40.51 16.34 0.57
N THR A 28 39.98 15.37 1.33
CA THR A 28 38.77 14.68 0.91
C THR A 28 37.72 15.77 0.73
N THR A 29 37.41 16.10 -0.51
CA THR A 29 36.27 16.94 -0.86
C THR A 29 35.03 16.09 -0.58
N THR A 30 34.56 16.11 0.66
CA THR A 30 33.18 15.77 0.95
C THR A 30 32.38 16.89 0.29
N THR A 31 31.82 16.62 -0.88
CA THR A 31 30.80 17.46 -1.49
C THR A 31 29.69 17.57 -0.45
N ALA A 32 29.61 18.70 0.25
CA ALA A 32 28.43 19.03 1.02
C ALA A 32 27.27 19.05 0.03
N GLU A 33 26.27 18.18 0.25
CA GLU A 33 25.00 18.27 -0.47
C GLU A 33 24.50 19.72 -0.35
N ALA A 34 24.10 20.29 -1.47
CA ALA A 34 23.31 21.52 -1.43
C ALA A 34 22.03 21.19 -0.65
N GLY A 35 21.92 21.70 0.58
CA GLY A 35 20.79 21.41 1.45
C GLY A 35 19.48 21.78 0.75
N TYR A 36 18.53 20.85 0.74
CA TYR A 36 17.20 21.11 0.20
C TYR A 36 16.50 22.19 1.04
N PRO A 37 15.66 23.04 0.42
CA PRO A 37 14.96 24.08 1.14
C PRO A 37 13.97 23.49 2.15
N LEU A 38 13.81 24.17 3.29
CA LEU A 38 12.73 23.90 4.26
C LEU A 38 11.35 24.30 3.71
N ALA A 39 11.30 25.18 2.71
CA ALA A 39 10.06 25.54 2.04
C ALA A 39 9.53 24.36 1.22
N GLY A 40 8.24 24.06 1.37
CA GLY A 40 7.60 22.91 0.74
C GLY A 40 6.23 22.59 1.34
N GLU A 41 5.58 21.57 0.77
CA GLU A 41 4.40 20.95 1.35
C GLU A 41 4.79 19.60 1.97
N TYR A 42 4.16 19.24 3.08
CA TYR A 42 4.46 18.06 3.86
C TYR A 42 3.17 17.34 4.26
N GLU A 43 3.27 16.01 4.33
CA GLU A 43 2.27 15.10 4.87
C GLU A 43 2.67 14.68 6.28
N ILE A 44 1.72 14.70 7.22
CA ILE A 44 1.93 14.20 8.57
C ILE A 44 0.87 13.11 8.81
N ASP A 45 1.28 11.85 8.73
CA ASP A 45 0.46 10.70 9.07
C ASP A 45 0.61 10.41 10.57
N ILE A 46 -0.50 10.45 11.31
CA ILE A 46 -0.52 10.18 12.75
C ILE A 46 -1.17 8.84 13.11
N THR A 47 -1.36 7.96 12.12
CA THR A 47 -1.94 6.61 12.31
C THR A 47 -1.19 5.84 13.38
N ASP A 48 0.14 5.83 13.31
CA ASP A 48 1.01 5.12 14.26
C ASP A 48 1.09 5.81 15.63
N LEU A 49 0.60 7.06 15.75
CA LEU A 49 0.45 7.76 17.03
C LEU A 49 -0.94 7.55 17.67
N GLY A 50 -1.72 6.59 17.15
CA GLY A 50 -3.00 6.15 17.73
C GLY A 50 -4.24 6.81 17.11
N MET A 51 -4.10 7.57 16.01
CA MET A 51 -5.24 8.18 15.32
C MET A 51 -5.09 8.05 13.80
N PRO A 52 -6.00 7.36 13.09
CA PRO A 52 -5.91 7.20 11.63
C PRO A 52 -6.30 8.50 10.91
N LEU A 53 -5.41 9.48 10.94
CA LEU A 53 -5.58 10.82 10.39
C LEU A 53 -4.29 11.24 9.68
N ILE A 54 -4.46 11.89 8.54
CA ILE A 54 -3.38 12.57 7.83
C ILE A 54 -3.68 14.06 7.87
N VAL A 55 -2.68 14.87 8.21
CA VAL A 55 -2.74 16.33 8.20
C VAL A 55 -1.63 16.90 7.31
N TYR A 56 -1.77 18.14 6.89
CA TYR A 56 -0.88 18.76 5.92
C TYR A 56 -0.24 20.02 6.48
N LEU A 57 1.03 20.20 6.18
CA LEU A 57 1.84 21.36 6.54
C LEU A 57 2.37 21.99 5.26
N LYS A 58 2.31 23.31 5.17
CA LYS A 58 2.98 24.10 4.13
C LYS A 58 3.92 25.09 4.77
N ILE A 59 5.13 25.18 4.25
CA ILE A 59 6.11 26.21 4.60
C ILE A 59 6.43 26.98 3.32
N ASP A 60 6.27 28.29 3.33
CA ASP A 60 6.61 29.14 2.19
C ASP A 60 8.09 29.59 2.20
N GLU A 61 8.51 30.29 1.15
CA GLU A 61 9.89 30.81 1.02
C GLU A 61 10.23 31.91 2.05
N GLU A 62 9.23 32.50 2.69
CA GLU A 62 9.39 33.51 3.75
C GLU A 62 9.39 32.89 5.15
N GLU A 63 9.44 31.56 5.25
CA GLU A 63 9.40 30.80 6.50
C GLU A 63 8.10 31.02 7.30
N ASN A 64 6.98 31.29 6.62
CA ASN A 64 5.66 31.16 7.22
C ASN A 64 5.17 29.73 7.08
N PHE A 65 4.53 29.20 8.12
CA PHE A 65 3.94 27.87 8.12
C PHE A 65 2.40 27.90 8.20
N TYR A 66 1.76 26.88 7.62
CA TYR A 66 0.31 26.70 7.60
C TYR A 66 -0.04 25.22 7.78
N LEU A 67 -0.94 24.92 8.72
CA LEU A 67 -1.46 23.58 9.00
C LEU A 67 -2.91 23.48 8.56
N SER A 68 -3.27 22.36 7.95
CA SER A 68 -4.62 22.14 7.42
C SER A 68 -4.98 20.65 7.37
N PRO A 69 -6.29 20.29 7.43
CA PRO A 69 -6.72 18.90 7.22
C PRO A 69 -6.58 18.43 5.78
N ASP A 70 -6.37 19.33 4.82
CA ASP A 70 -6.21 18.99 3.40
C ASP A 70 -5.21 19.95 2.71
N ARG A 71 -4.80 19.59 1.49
CA ARG A 71 -3.80 20.35 0.71
C ARG A 71 -4.32 21.66 0.09
N THR A 72 -5.60 22.02 0.29
CA THR A 72 -6.10 23.33 -0.19
C THR A 72 -5.67 24.45 0.74
N PHE A 73 -5.37 24.13 2.01
CA PHE A 73 -5.04 25.08 3.07
C PHE A 73 -6.14 26.13 3.32
N GLU A 74 -7.38 25.87 2.89
CA GLU A 74 -8.52 26.77 3.14
C GLU A 74 -8.99 26.73 4.60
N VAL A 75 -8.81 25.58 5.26
CA VAL A 75 -9.16 25.39 6.67
C VAL A 75 -7.90 25.56 7.53
N ASP A 76 -7.84 26.65 8.29
CA ASP A 76 -6.74 26.94 9.20
C ASP A 76 -6.79 26.04 10.45
N LYS A 77 -5.68 25.34 10.71
CA LYS A 77 -5.43 24.56 11.93
C LYS A 77 -4.17 25.01 12.65
N GLY A 78 -3.58 26.13 12.26
CA GLY A 78 -2.38 26.67 12.86
C GLY A 78 -1.53 27.33 11.79
N HIS A 79 -1.11 28.56 12.04
CA HIS A 79 -0.19 29.26 11.17
C HIS A 79 0.72 30.17 11.99
N GLY A 80 1.83 30.59 11.39
CA GLY A 80 2.79 31.45 12.05
C GLY A 80 4.10 31.52 11.29
N ILE A 81 5.17 31.77 12.03
CA ILE A 81 6.52 31.91 11.49
C ILE A 81 7.45 30.85 12.06
N ILE A 82 8.55 30.58 11.37
CA ILE A 82 9.60 29.70 11.85
C ILE A 82 10.75 30.54 12.39
N GLY A 83 11.22 30.18 13.58
CA GLY A 83 12.49 30.67 14.12
C GLY A 83 13.55 29.58 14.02
N GLN A 84 14.78 29.95 13.66
CA GLN A 84 15.91 29.03 13.57
C GLN A 84 17.00 29.38 14.59
N SER A 85 17.58 28.35 15.21
CA SER A 85 18.79 28.48 16.03
C SER A 85 19.69 27.26 15.81
N GLY A 86 20.70 27.40 14.93
CA GLY A 86 21.53 26.27 14.49
C GLY A 86 20.70 25.29 13.65
N ASP A 87 20.78 24.00 13.98
CA ASP A 87 20.05 22.92 13.29
C ASP A 87 18.66 22.67 13.91
N THR A 88 18.26 23.46 14.90
CA THR A 88 16.95 23.38 15.54
C THR A 88 16.06 24.52 15.08
N TYR A 89 14.85 24.16 14.67
CA TYR A 89 13.82 25.08 14.23
C TYR A 89 12.66 25.09 15.21
N MET A 90 11.89 26.16 15.21
CA MET A 90 10.74 26.35 16.09
C MET A 90 9.60 27.04 15.36
N PHE A 91 8.44 26.38 15.31
CA PHE A 91 7.18 27.03 14.96
C PHE A 91 6.76 27.99 16.05
N ILE A 92 6.48 29.23 15.66
CA ILE A 92 5.95 30.29 16.51
C ILE A 92 4.59 30.67 15.95
N TYR A 93 3.52 30.23 16.62
CA TYR A 93 2.15 30.43 16.16
C TYR A 93 1.76 31.90 16.25
N SER A 94 0.99 32.40 15.29
CA SER A 94 0.55 33.80 15.23
C SER A 94 -0.34 34.21 16.41
N ASP A 95 -1.06 33.24 16.99
CA ASP A 95 -1.91 33.42 18.18
C ASP A 95 -1.18 33.10 19.50
N SER A 96 0.12 32.86 19.45
CA SER A 96 0.97 32.62 20.62
C SER A 96 1.08 33.90 21.47
N THR A 97 0.95 33.76 22.79
CA THR A 97 1.08 34.87 23.75
C THR A 97 2.04 34.52 24.89
N ALA A 98 2.48 35.51 25.65
CA ALA A 98 3.35 35.27 26.81
C ALA A 98 2.69 34.39 27.90
N GLU A 99 1.36 34.38 27.98
CA GLU A 99 0.58 33.60 28.96
C GLU A 99 0.21 32.20 28.43
N LEU A 100 0.08 32.06 27.11
CA LEU A 100 -0.23 30.81 26.40
C LEU A 100 0.72 30.67 25.21
N SER A 101 1.96 30.27 25.49
CA SER A 101 2.97 30.05 24.44
C SER A 101 2.60 28.81 23.65
N LYS A 102 2.32 28.99 22.35
CA LYS A 102 2.13 27.92 21.38
C LYS A 102 3.36 27.86 20.49
N THR A 103 4.21 26.87 20.74
CA THR A 103 5.44 26.65 19.99
C THR A 103 5.68 25.16 19.79
N CYS A 104 6.39 24.80 18.72
CA CYS A 104 6.80 23.42 18.45
C CYS A 104 8.21 23.41 17.88
N THR A 105 9.14 22.69 18.50
CA THR A 105 10.52 22.54 18.00
C THR A 105 10.67 21.29 17.15
N PHE A 106 11.50 21.38 16.11
CA PHE A 106 11.79 20.30 15.19
C PHE A 106 13.22 20.36 14.65
N THR A 107 13.70 19.24 14.12
CA THR A 107 14.92 19.16 13.29
C THR A 107 14.54 18.88 11.83
N PHE A 108 15.43 19.23 10.92
CA PHE A 108 15.25 18.99 9.48
C PHE A 108 16.35 18.05 8.99
N GLU A 109 15.97 16.84 8.65
CA GLU A 109 16.86 15.73 8.32
C GLU A 109 16.28 14.97 7.12
N ASP A 110 17.11 14.63 6.14
CA ASP A 110 16.71 13.87 4.96
C ASP A 110 15.44 14.41 4.26
N HIS A 111 15.35 15.75 4.17
CA HIS A 111 14.23 16.51 3.59
C HIS A 111 12.92 16.50 4.40
N ASN A 112 12.91 15.85 5.56
CA ASN A 112 11.74 15.68 6.41
C ASN A 112 11.88 16.47 7.71
N ILE A 113 10.72 16.77 8.31
CA ILE A 113 10.64 17.51 9.57
C ILE A 113 10.40 16.52 10.70
N HIS A 114 11.35 16.41 11.62
CA HIS A 114 11.27 15.54 12.78
C HIS A 114 10.88 16.36 14.01
N PHE A 115 9.67 16.16 14.51
CA PHE A 115 9.16 16.93 15.64
C PHE A 115 9.76 16.44 16.96
N VAL A 116 10.36 17.37 17.72
CA VAL A 116 10.97 17.09 19.03
C VAL A 116 9.98 17.33 20.16
N THR A 117 9.03 18.25 19.95
CA THR A 117 7.97 18.57 20.92
C THR A 117 6.60 18.44 20.26
N ALA A 118 5.55 18.30 21.07
CA ALA A 118 4.19 18.18 20.59
C ALA A 118 3.82 19.32 19.61
N LEU A 119 3.05 18.99 18.58
CA LEU A 119 2.62 19.90 17.53
C LEU A 119 1.20 20.41 17.83
N PRO A 120 1.01 21.70 18.15
CA PRO A 120 -0.32 22.28 18.25
C PRO A 120 -1.07 22.18 16.92
N TYR A 121 -2.30 21.67 16.92
CA TYR A 121 -3.11 21.51 15.71
C TYR A 121 -4.57 21.85 16.02
N GLY A 122 -4.98 23.06 15.64
CA GLY A 122 -6.27 23.65 15.96
C GLY A 122 -6.46 23.77 17.48
N ALA A 123 -7.44 23.04 18.01
CA ALA A 123 -7.69 22.95 19.45
C ALA A 123 -6.99 21.74 20.12
N SER A 124 -6.33 20.89 19.33
CA SER A 124 -5.66 19.68 19.77
C SER A 124 -4.14 19.87 19.85
N ASN A 125 -3.46 18.91 20.46
CA ASN A 125 -2.00 18.86 20.48
C ASN A 125 -1.56 17.45 20.11
N LEU A 126 -0.79 17.32 19.03
CA LEU A 126 -0.32 16.03 18.53
C LEU A 126 0.96 15.67 19.28
N HIS A 127 1.02 14.49 19.88
CA HIS A 127 2.21 14.03 20.59
C HIS A 127 3.39 13.90 19.61
N ALA A 128 4.61 14.26 20.05
CA ALA A 128 5.81 14.10 19.22
C ALA A 128 6.24 12.64 19.07
N SER A 129 5.84 11.79 20.02
CA SER A 129 6.14 10.37 19.99
C SER A 129 5.17 9.58 20.85
N VAL A 130 4.97 8.31 20.50
CA VAL A 130 4.20 7.32 21.27
C VAL A 130 4.98 6.01 21.27
N VAL A 131 5.08 5.35 22.43
CA VAL A 131 5.65 4.01 22.54
C VAL A 131 4.56 3.00 22.19
N ASP A 132 4.90 2.00 21.38
CA ASP A 132 3.97 0.95 20.99
C ASP A 132 3.56 0.12 22.23
N GLU A 133 2.24 -0.08 22.40
CA GLU A 133 1.69 -0.77 23.58
C GLU A 133 1.97 -2.28 23.55
N ASP A 134 2.04 -2.87 22.36
CA ASP A 134 2.27 -4.30 22.15
C ASP A 134 3.78 -4.63 22.09
N ASN A 135 4.60 -3.66 21.69
CA ASN A 135 6.06 -3.78 21.64
C ASN A 135 6.79 -2.54 22.19
N PRO A 136 7.12 -2.50 23.49
CA PRO A 136 7.76 -1.34 24.13
C PRO A 136 9.13 -0.93 23.57
N ASP A 137 9.77 -1.75 22.73
CA ASP A 137 11.03 -1.41 22.05
C ASP A 137 10.82 -0.50 20.83
N ILE A 138 9.58 -0.33 20.38
CA ILE A 138 9.21 0.52 19.25
C ILE A 138 8.66 1.86 19.78
N THR A 139 9.25 2.96 19.30
CA THR A 139 8.72 4.31 19.52
C THR A 139 8.42 4.93 18.17
N TYR A 140 7.16 5.29 17.96
CA TYR A 140 6.73 6.06 16.81
C TYR A 140 7.00 7.54 17.06
N TYR A 141 7.51 8.23 16.05
CA TYR A 141 7.79 9.65 16.09
C TYR A 141 6.92 10.39 15.09
N LEU A 142 6.50 11.60 15.46
CA LEU A 142 5.79 12.51 14.58
C LEU A 142 6.78 13.08 13.57
N VAL A 143 6.54 12.82 12.29
CA VAL A 143 7.38 13.28 11.18
C VAL A 143 6.50 13.92 10.10
N ALA A 144 6.90 15.09 9.61
CA ALA A 144 6.34 15.67 8.40
C ALA A 144 7.18 15.24 7.19
N LYS A 145 6.56 14.46 6.31
CA LYS A 145 7.17 13.87 5.11
C LYS A 145 6.94 14.79 3.92
N VAL A 146 8.02 15.24 3.28
CA VAL A 146 7.91 16.22 2.17
C VAL A 146 7.20 15.63 0.95
N PHE A 147 6.39 16.45 0.28
CA PHE A 147 5.89 16.19 -1.07
C PHE A 147 6.99 16.54 -2.08
N LEU A 148 7.89 15.59 -2.31
CA LEU A 148 8.89 15.67 -3.37
C LEU A 148 8.63 14.56 -4.40
N TYR A 149 8.96 14.84 -5.66
CA TYR A 149 8.81 13.90 -6.77
C TYR A 149 7.38 13.35 -6.96
N GLU A 150 6.36 14.18 -6.71
CA GLU A 150 4.95 13.77 -6.72
C GLU A 150 4.52 13.02 -7.99
N ALA A 151 5.11 13.35 -9.14
CA ALA A 151 4.80 12.72 -10.42
C ALA A 151 5.12 11.21 -10.48
N VAL A 152 5.99 10.71 -9.61
CA VAL A 152 6.35 9.28 -9.53
C VAL A 152 5.88 8.62 -8.23
N LEU A 153 5.22 9.33 -7.33
CA LEU A 153 4.66 8.71 -6.13
C LEU A 153 3.57 7.70 -6.49
N GLY A 154 3.50 6.61 -5.73
CA GLY A 154 2.49 5.58 -5.91
C GLY A 154 3.00 4.16 -5.77
N ASP A 155 2.11 3.23 -6.07
CA ASP A 155 2.40 1.81 -6.08
C ASP A 155 2.83 1.37 -7.49
N TYR A 156 3.85 0.55 -7.53
CA TYR A 156 4.39 -0.10 -8.71
C TYR A 156 4.47 -1.58 -8.44
N ALA A 157 4.36 -2.37 -9.49
CA ALA A 157 4.47 -3.80 -9.37
C ALA A 157 5.20 -4.41 -10.55
N GLY A 158 5.71 -5.62 -10.39
CA GLY A 158 6.26 -6.40 -11.48
C GLY A 158 6.26 -7.87 -11.13
N SER A 159 6.69 -8.71 -12.06
CA SER A 159 6.97 -10.10 -11.76
C SER A 159 8.08 -10.60 -12.66
N HIS A 160 8.71 -11.70 -12.25
CA HIS A 160 9.56 -12.47 -13.15
C HIS A 160 9.59 -13.94 -12.74
N THR A 161 9.87 -14.80 -13.71
CA THR A 161 9.94 -16.24 -13.51
C THR A 161 11.37 -16.72 -13.77
N VAL A 162 11.88 -17.59 -12.91
CA VAL A 162 13.16 -18.28 -13.09
C VAL A 162 12.98 -19.78 -12.95
N SER A 163 13.79 -20.55 -13.68
CA SER A 163 13.81 -22.00 -13.53
C SER A 163 14.88 -22.38 -12.50
N ALA A 164 14.45 -22.97 -11.38
CA ALA A 164 15.31 -23.40 -10.28
C ALA A 164 14.95 -24.82 -9.84
N MET A 165 15.96 -25.69 -9.69
CA MET A 165 15.80 -27.08 -9.23
C MET A 165 14.76 -27.93 -10.00
N GLY A 166 14.56 -27.64 -11.29
CA GLY A 166 13.60 -28.35 -12.14
C GLY A 166 12.16 -27.88 -12.03
N SER A 167 11.91 -26.78 -11.32
CA SER A 167 10.61 -26.09 -11.21
C SER A 167 10.73 -24.62 -11.60
N GLU A 168 9.61 -24.02 -11.99
CA GLU A 168 9.52 -22.57 -12.17
C GLU A 168 9.19 -21.91 -10.82
N VAL A 169 9.95 -20.86 -10.50
CA VAL A 169 9.69 -19.98 -9.36
C VAL A 169 9.27 -18.63 -9.91
N VAL A 170 8.05 -18.22 -9.55
CA VAL A 170 7.51 -16.90 -9.87
C VAL A 170 7.75 -15.99 -8.68
N TYR A 171 8.34 -14.82 -8.94
CA TYR A 171 8.50 -13.75 -7.98
C TYR A 171 7.57 -12.61 -8.37
N ASP A 172 6.76 -12.18 -7.41
CA ASP A 172 5.87 -11.02 -7.51
C ASP A 172 6.45 -9.87 -6.70
N TYR A 173 6.53 -8.71 -7.34
CA TYR A 173 7.15 -7.51 -6.80
C TYR A 173 6.12 -6.42 -6.55
N SER A 174 6.25 -5.73 -5.43
CA SER A 174 5.53 -4.52 -5.08
C SER A 174 6.53 -3.48 -4.61
N LEU A 175 6.53 -2.30 -5.21
CA LEU A 175 7.32 -1.14 -4.83
C LEU A 175 6.38 0.02 -4.58
N LYS A 176 6.48 0.65 -3.42
CA LYS A 176 5.73 1.86 -3.10
C LYS A 176 6.70 3.02 -2.94
N LEU A 177 6.56 4.05 -3.78
CA LEU A 177 7.26 5.33 -3.63
C LEU A 177 6.33 6.28 -2.84
N LYS A 178 6.78 6.70 -1.66
CA LYS A 178 6.00 7.47 -0.68
C LYS A 178 6.51 8.90 -0.53
N THR A 179 5.71 9.74 0.10
CA THR A 179 6.12 11.04 0.63
C THR A 179 7.34 10.89 1.53
N GLY A 180 8.13 11.96 1.64
CA GLY A 180 9.37 11.98 2.41
C GLY A 180 10.54 11.28 1.75
N CYS A 181 10.47 11.07 0.42
CA CYS A 181 11.49 10.39 -0.36
C CYS A 181 11.77 8.95 0.09
N GLU A 182 10.78 8.29 0.69
CA GLU A 182 10.89 6.92 1.16
C GLU A 182 10.33 5.92 0.14
N TYR A 183 10.93 4.73 0.08
CA TYR A 183 10.32 3.60 -0.61
C TYR A 183 10.16 2.39 0.30
N ALA A 184 9.19 1.55 -0.05
CA ALA A 184 9.05 0.20 0.51
C ALA A 184 8.90 -0.79 -0.64
N PHE A 185 9.71 -1.85 -0.60
CA PHE A 185 9.73 -2.90 -1.60
C PHE A 185 9.44 -4.26 -0.94
N VAL A 186 8.61 -5.06 -1.60
CA VAL A 186 8.26 -6.41 -1.18
C VAL A 186 8.38 -7.35 -2.38
N SER A 187 9.07 -8.46 -2.19
CA SER A 187 9.14 -9.59 -3.13
C SER A 187 8.50 -10.81 -2.49
N ARG A 188 7.49 -11.40 -3.14
CA ARG A 188 6.80 -12.62 -2.70
C ARG A 188 7.06 -13.74 -3.70
N PHE A 189 7.36 -14.94 -3.20
CA PHE A 189 7.58 -16.10 -4.06
C PHE A 189 7.29 -17.41 -3.33
N LYS A 190 6.97 -18.45 -4.09
CA LYS A 190 6.76 -19.81 -3.58
C LYS A 190 7.88 -20.73 -4.02
N MET A 191 8.44 -21.48 -3.07
CA MET A 191 9.46 -22.50 -3.37
C MET A 191 9.21 -23.74 -2.51
N GLY A 192 9.17 -24.91 -3.13
CA GLY A 192 8.91 -26.18 -2.42
C GLY A 192 7.56 -26.23 -1.71
N GLY A 193 6.58 -25.44 -2.17
CA GLY A 193 5.24 -25.32 -1.56
C GLY A 193 5.14 -24.36 -0.37
N ALA A 194 6.23 -23.72 0.03
CA ALA A 194 6.23 -22.70 1.09
C ALA A 194 6.27 -21.28 0.51
N ASP A 195 5.60 -20.36 1.20
CA ASP A 195 5.60 -18.92 0.90
C ASP A 195 6.82 -18.24 1.53
N TYR A 196 7.48 -17.39 0.74
CA TYR A 196 8.61 -16.57 1.17
C TYR A 196 8.33 -15.11 0.85
N VAL A 197 8.79 -14.23 1.74
CA VAL A 197 8.71 -12.78 1.59
C VAL A 197 10.09 -12.19 1.84
N PHE A 198 10.50 -11.28 0.97
CA PHE A 198 11.66 -10.42 1.17
C PHE A 198 11.19 -8.98 1.15
N GLU A 199 11.64 -8.20 2.13
CA GLU A 199 11.28 -6.79 2.28
C GLU A 199 12.55 -5.93 2.26
N GLU A 200 12.46 -4.77 1.64
CA GLU A 200 13.52 -3.78 1.57
C GLU A 200 12.90 -2.39 1.66
N ALA A 201 13.51 -1.52 2.45
CA ALA A 201 13.12 -0.12 2.56
C ALA A 201 14.35 0.78 2.40
N GLY A 202 14.10 2.06 2.20
CA GLY A 202 15.14 3.08 2.11
C GLY A 202 14.61 4.37 1.50
N THR A 203 15.50 5.13 0.88
CA THR A 203 15.16 6.42 0.26
C THR A 203 15.25 6.37 -1.26
N PHE A 204 14.65 7.34 -1.94
CA PHE A 204 14.79 7.51 -3.38
C PHE A 204 14.93 8.99 -3.76
N ALA A 205 15.58 9.23 -4.89
CA ALA A 205 15.72 10.55 -5.51
C ALA A 205 15.46 10.44 -7.01
N VAL A 206 15.00 11.54 -7.62
CA VAL A 206 14.73 11.61 -9.06
C VAL A 206 15.50 12.77 -9.68
N ASP A 207 16.25 12.47 -10.74
CA ASP A 207 16.86 13.47 -11.61
C ASP A 207 16.42 13.22 -13.06
N GLY A 208 15.48 14.03 -13.52
CA GLY A 208 14.86 13.87 -14.84
C GLY A 208 14.16 12.52 -14.99
N SER A 209 14.73 11.63 -15.80
CA SER A 209 14.23 10.26 -16.03
C SER A 209 15.03 9.19 -15.28
N VAL A 210 15.92 9.58 -14.39
CA VAL A 210 16.72 8.67 -13.56
C VAL A 210 16.09 8.59 -12.18
N LEU A 211 15.78 7.37 -11.74
CA LEU A 211 15.33 7.08 -10.38
C LEU A 211 16.50 6.44 -9.63
N THR A 212 16.99 7.08 -8.58
CA THR A 212 18.03 6.52 -7.71
C THR A 212 17.39 6.04 -6.43
N VAL A 213 17.61 4.78 -6.08
CA VAL A 213 17.09 4.15 -4.85
C VAL A 213 18.25 3.79 -3.95
N THR A 214 18.19 4.18 -2.68
CA THR A 214 19.21 3.92 -1.67
C THR A 214 18.62 3.03 -0.58
N PRO A 215 18.89 1.72 -0.61
CA PRO A 215 18.44 0.79 0.43
C PRO A 215 19.07 1.12 1.77
N GLU A 216 18.33 0.87 2.84
CA GLU A 216 18.86 1.00 4.20
C GLU A 216 20.09 0.09 4.40
N GLY A 217 21.21 0.67 4.82
CA GLY A 217 22.49 -0.05 4.94
C GLY A 217 23.12 -0.52 3.63
N GLY A 218 22.56 -0.12 2.48
CA GLY A 218 23.00 -0.50 1.14
C GLY A 218 23.65 0.64 0.34
N ALA A 219 24.16 0.30 -0.83
CA ALA A 219 24.63 1.28 -1.82
C ALA A 219 23.48 1.74 -2.71
N ALA A 220 23.50 3.01 -3.10
CA ALA A 220 22.56 3.57 -4.06
C ALA A 220 22.61 2.83 -5.40
N VAL A 221 21.44 2.63 -5.99
CA VAL A 221 21.26 1.98 -7.30
C VAL A 221 20.41 2.87 -8.21
N GLU A 222 20.86 3.01 -9.45
CA GLU A 222 20.16 3.79 -10.47
C GLU A 222 19.23 2.88 -11.29
N GLY A 223 18.03 3.38 -11.53
CA GLY A 223 17.04 2.88 -12.47
C GLY A 223 16.57 3.99 -13.40
N ALA A 224 15.57 3.67 -14.21
CA ALA A 224 14.99 4.59 -15.19
C ALA A 224 13.48 4.73 -15.00
N ILE A 225 12.98 5.94 -15.24
CA ILE A 225 11.56 6.26 -15.35
C ILE A 225 11.23 6.34 -16.84
N ASN A 226 10.31 5.50 -17.28
CA ASN A 226 9.85 5.46 -18.67
C ASN A 226 8.75 6.48 -18.94
N VAL A 227 8.51 6.77 -20.22
CA VAL A 227 7.52 7.76 -20.67
C VAL A 227 6.09 7.39 -20.26
N ASP A 228 5.79 6.10 -20.12
CA ASP A 228 4.49 5.58 -19.67
C ASP A 228 4.35 5.55 -18.14
N GLY A 229 5.34 6.08 -17.41
CA GLY A 229 5.39 6.08 -15.95
C GLY A 229 5.88 4.76 -15.35
N SER A 230 6.18 3.72 -16.14
CA SER A 230 6.81 2.51 -15.62
C SER A 230 8.27 2.76 -15.18
N LEU A 231 8.81 1.87 -14.37
CA LEU A 231 10.17 1.94 -13.83
C LEU A 231 10.98 0.73 -14.29
N ASP A 232 12.21 0.94 -14.68
CA ASP A 232 13.21 -0.12 -14.81
C ASP A 232 14.23 0.03 -13.69
N LEU A 233 14.18 -0.85 -12.69
CA LEU A 233 14.96 -0.71 -11.46
C LEU A 233 15.74 -2.00 -11.11
N PRO A 234 17.02 -1.90 -10.71
CA PRO A 234 17.75 -3.02 -10.13
C PRO A 234 17.24 -3.40 -8.73
N ILE A 235 16.45 -4.48 -8.64
CA ILE A 235 15.88 -4.98 -7.39
C ILE A 235 16.38 -6.38 -7.06
N LYS A 236 16.41 -6.71 -5.77
CA LYS A 236 16.72 -8.07 -5.28
C LYS A 236 15.46 -8.93 -5.34
N ALA A 237 15.58 -10.14 -5.89
CA ALA A 237 14.47 -11.10 -5.89
C ALA A 237 14.22 -11.73 -4.51
N SER A 238 15.28 -11.89 -3.72
CA SER A 238 15.25 -12.44 -2.36
C SER A 238 16.45 -11.93 -1.57
N GLU A 239 16.52 -12.25 -0.29
CA GLU A 239 17.64 -11.85 0.57
C GLU A 239 19.02 -12.29 0.02
N MET A 240 19.09 -13.50 -0.55
CA MET A 240 20.29 -14.07 -1.18
C MET A 240 20.41 -13.72 -2.67
N GLY A 241 19.41 -13.07 -3.26
CA GLY A 241 19.38 -12.76 -4.68
C GLY A 241 20.26 -11.56 -5.02
N GLU A 242 20.96 -11.64 -6.15
CA GLU A 242 21.63 -10.48 -6.75
C GLU A 242 20.60 -9.48 -7.30
N ARG A 243 20.96 -8.20 -7.33
CA ARG A 243 20.13 -7.20 -8.00
C ARG A 243 20.11 -7.46 -9.50
N ALA A 244 18.92 -7.43 -10.07
CA ALA A 244 18.73 -7.51 -11.51
C ALA A 244 17.74 -6.43 -11.94
N ASN A 245 17.92 -5.89 -13.14
CA ASN A 245 16.98 -4.91 -13.68
C ASN A 245 15.61 -5.57 -13.87
N ARG A 246 14.58 -4.95 -13.32
CA ARG A 246 13.19 -5.39 -13.42
C ARG A 246 12.31 -4.25 -13.85
N HIS A 247 11.38 -4.59 -14.74
CA HIS A 247 10.37 -3.68 -15.20
C HIS A 247 9.19 -3.69 -14.23
N LEU A 248 8.89 -2.54 -13.63
CA LEU A 248 7.78 -2.32 -12.73
C LEU A 248 6.79 -1.36 -13.38
N ARG A 249 5.52 -1.74 -13.42
CA ARG A 249 4.44 -0.93 -13.98
C ARG A 249 3.69 -0.25 -12.85
N VAL A 250 3.17 0.95 -13.10
CA VAL A 250 2.27 1.64 -12.16
C VAL A 250 1.10 0.71 -11.84
N ALA A 251 0.91 0.40 -10.57
CA ALA A 251 -0.12 -0.50 -10.09
C ALA A 251 -1.43 0.27 -9.86
N LEU A 252 -1.98 0.85 -10.92
CA LEU A 252 -3.20 1.67 -10.90
C LEU A 252 -4.41 0.96 -10.27
N THR A 253 -4.39 -0.38 -10.24
CA THR A 253 -5.47 -1.22 -9.71
C THR A 253 -5.07 -2.05 -8.50
N SER A 254 -3.93 -1.78 -7.84
CA SER A 254 -3.44 -2.52 -6.66
C SER A 254 -4.50 -2.65 -5.56
N ALA A 255 -5.24 -1.57 -5.30
CA ALA A 255 -6.31 -1.52 -4.31
C ALA A 255 -7.47 -2.49 -4.60
N TYR A 256 -7.65 -2.87 -5.86
CA TYR A 256 -8.72 -3.72 -6.36
C TYR A 256 -8.26 -5.16 -6.68
N ALA A 257 -6.95 -5.38 -6.76
CA ALA A 257 -6.37 -6.69 -7.05
C ALA A 257 -6.75 -7.74 -5.99
N GLY A 258 -6.95 -8.98 -6.40
CA GLY A 258 -7.32 -10.07 -5.51
C GLY A 258 -8.19 -11.11 -6.20
N THR A 259 -8.53 -12.15 -5.44
CA THR A 259 -9.44 -13.20 -5.89
C THR A 259 -10.85 -12.87 -5.44
N TYR A 260 -11.82 -12.97 -6.34
CA TYR A 260 -13.23 -12.78 -6.09
C TYR A 260 -13.96 -14.06 -6.46
N THR A 261 -14.83 -14.55 -5.59
CA THR A 261 -15.64 -15.74 -5.88
C THR A 261 -17.12 -15.44 -5.76
N GLY A 262 -17.93 -16.17 -6.51
CA GLY A 262 -19.37 -15.96 -6.56
C GLY A 262 -20.11 -17.21 -7.03
N TYR A 263 -21.42 -17.21 -6.81
CA TYR A 263 -22.31 -18.27 -7.26
C TYR A 263 -23.54 -17.66 -7.94
N VAL A 264 -23.95 -18.24 -9.06
CA VAL A 264 -25.18 -17.86 -9.75
C VAL A 264 -25.94 -19.11 -10.20
N GLU A 265 -27.25 -19.10 -9.97
CA GLU A 265 -28.14 -20.19 -10.36
C GLU A 265 -29.33 -19.65 -11.14
N SER A 266 -29.77 -20.39 -12.15
CA SER A 266 -31.02 -20.10 -12.87
C SER A 266 -31.96 -21.28 -12.77
N ILE A 267 -33.20 -21.00 -12.36
CA ILE A 267 -34.27 -21.99 -12.21
C ILE A 267 -35.42 -21.58 -13.12
N VAL A 268 -35.82 -22.49 -14.02
CA VAL A 268 -36.96 -22.30 -14.90
C VAL A 268 -37.94 -23.45 -14.67
N ALA A 269 -39.16 -23.11 -14.25
CA ALA A 269 -40.21 -24.09 -13.96
C ALA A 269 -39.77 -25.23 -13.02
N GLU A 270 -39.13 -24.88 -11.89
CA GLU A 270 -38.61 -25.80 -10.86
C GLU A 270 -37.44 -26.70 -11.33
N VAL A 271 -36.90 -26.46 -12.52
CA VAL A 271 -35.70 -27.13 -13.03
C VAL A 271 -34.53 -26.15 -13.00
N THR A 272 -33.45 -26.51 -12.30
CA THR A 272 -32.20 -25.76 -12.39
C THR A 272 -31.63 -25.93 -13.79
N VAL A 273 -31.46 -24.81 -14.50
CA VAL A 273 -30.94 -24.75 -15.87
C VAL A 273 -29.41 -24.77 -15.85
N TYR A 274 -28.81 -23.98 -14.95
CA TYR A 274 -27.38 -23.97 -14.66
C TYR A 274 -27.15 -23.54 -13.21
N ALA A 275 -26.03 -23.98 -12.64
CA ALA A 275 -25.59 -23.63 -11.30
C ALA A 275 -24.07 -23.41 -11.32
N VAL A 276 -23.66 -22.15 -11.39
CA VAL A 276 -22.28 -21.78 -11.73
C VAL A 276 -21.54 -21.25 -10.51
N SER A 277 -20.39 -21.86 -10.24
CA SER A 277 -19.37 -21.29 -9.34
C SER A 277 -18.34 -20.52 -10.16
N ALA A 278 -18.16 -19.24 -9.83
CA ALA A 278 -17.30 -18.33 -10.56
C ALA A 278 -16.13 -17.86 -9.70
N THR A 279 -14.95 -17.77 -10.31
CA THR A 279 -13.73 -17.21 -9.74
C THR A 279 -13.18 -16.16 -10.70
N LEU A 280 -12.99 -14.94 -10.22
CA LEU A 280 -12.36 -13.84 -10.93
C LEU A 280 -11.10 -13.42 -10.18
N VAL A 281 -9.95 -13.44 -10.84
CA VAL A 281 -8.71 -12.89 -10.31
C VAL A 281 -8.46 -11.56 -11.01
N LEU A 282 -8.43 -10.47 -10.25
CA LEU A 282 -7.97 -9.17 -10.72
C LEU A 282 -6.51 -9.02 -10.33
N ASP A 283 -5.64 -8.73 -11.29
CA ASP A 283 -4.24 -8.45 -11.02
C ASP A 283 -4.01 -6.95 -10.70
N GLN A 284 -2.83 -6.66 -10.19
CA GLN A 284 -2.39 -5.30 -9.83
C GLN A 284 -2.04 -4.41 -11.04
N PHE A 285 -2.05 -4.96 -12.26
CA PHE A 285 -1.67 -4.33 -13.52
C PHE A 285 -2.86 -3.98 -14.42
N GLY A 286 -4.09 -4.24 -13.97
CA GLY A 286 -5.28 -4.08 -14.77
C GLY A 286 -5.54 -5.25 -15.71
N GLY A 287 -5.02 -6.45 -15.46
CA GLY A 287 -5.40 -7.71 -16.10
C GLY A 287 -6.38 -8.51 -15.25
N TYR A 288 -7.20 -9.35 -15.88
CA TYR A 288 -8.08 -10.27 -15.16
C TYR A 288 -8.12 -11.65 -15.80
N THR A 289 -8.38 -12.65 -14.97
CA THR A 289 -8.76 -13.99 -15.38
C THR A 289 -10.08 -14.37 -14.71
N TYR A 290 -11.00 -14.92 -15.49
CA TYR A 290 -12.30 -15.38 -15.03
C TYR A 290 -12.44 -16.86 -15.38
N ALA A 291 -12.88 -17.65 -14.40
CA ALA A 291 -13.21 -19.05 -14.58
C ALA A 291 -14.61 -19.32 -13.99
N ALA A 292 -15.46 -20.00 -14.74
CA ALA A 292 -16.78 -20.44 -14.31
C ALA A 292 -16.92 -21.95 -14.50
N ILE A 293 -17.46 -22.63 -13.50
CA ILE A 293 -17.75 -24.07 -13.54
C ILE A 293 -19.24 -24.25 -13.32
N ASP A 294 -19.96 -24.78 -14.31
CA ASP A 294 -21.35 -25.17 -14.16
C ASP A 294 -21.45 -26.57 -13.53
N ALA A 295 -22.09 -26.65 -12.37
CA ALA A 295 -22.27 -27.89 -11.63
C ALA A 295 -23.18 -28.91 -12.34
N ILE A 296 -23.99 -28.47 -13.31
CA ILE A 296 -24.90 -29.36 -14.06
C ILE A 296 -24.20 -30.00 -15.25
N SER A 297 -23.62 -29.19 -16.14
CA SER A 297 -22.92 -29.68 -17.34
C SER A 297 -21.48 -30.14 -17.07
N ALA A 298 -20.89 -29.75 -15.93
CA ALA A 298 -19.46 -29.85 -15.63
C ALA A 298 -18.56 -29.11 -16.64
N GLU A 299 -19.13 -28.19 -17.42
CA GLU A 299 -18.38 -27.36 -18.35
C GLU A 299 -17.61 -26.26 -17.61
N THR A 300 -16.39 -25.98 -18.08
CA THR A 300 -15.56 -24.90 -17.56
C THR A 300 -15.37 -23.83 -18.63
N LEU A 301 -15.78 -22.61 -18.30
CA LEU A 301 -15.61 -21.42 -19.12
C LEU A 301 -14.44 -20.62 -18.58
N ASN A 302 -13.59 -20.14 -19.47
CA ASN A 302 -12.46 -19.28 -19.11
C ASN A 302 -12.48 -18.03 -19.98
N GLU A 303 -12.26 -16.89 -19.35
CA GLU A 303 -12.13 -15.60 -20.01
C GLU A 303 -10.92 -14.88 -19.42
N VAL A 304 -10.15 -14.19 -20.26
CA VAL A 304 -9.03 -13.36 -19.85
C VAL A 304 -9.12 -12.00 -20.53
N GLY A 305 -8.68 -10.95 -19.86
CA GLY A 305 -8.75 -9.61 -20.42
C GLY A 305 -8.08 -8.57 -19.55
N THR A 306 -8.43 -7.31 -19.77
CA THR A 306 -7.97 -6.17 -18.95
C THR A 306 -9.13 -5.52 -18.22
N PHE A 307 -8.85 -4.82 -17.12
CA PHE A 307 -9.84 -4.09 -16.36
C PHE A 307 -9.33 -2.70 -15.97
N SER A 308 -10.27 -1.80 -15.73
CA SER A 308 -10.02 -0.48 -15.16
C SER A 308 -11.16 -0.10 -14.22
N VAL A 309 -10.87 0.76 -13.24
CA VAL A 309 -11.86 1.25 -12.28
C VAL A 309 -11.81 2.77 -12.25
N VAL A 310 -12.96 3.41 -12.45
CA VAL A 310 -13.12 4.87 -12.31
C VAL A 310 -14.24 5.12 -11.30
N GLY A 311 -13.87 5.60 -10.12
CA GLY A 311 -14.79 5.69 -8.98
C GLY A 311 -15.27 4.30 -8.56
N THR A 312 -16.55 4.01 -8.76
CA THR A 312 -17.15 2.69 -8.48
C THR A 312 -17.41 1.86 -9.74
N VAL A 313 -17.18 2.43 -10.92
CA VAL A 313 -17.45 1.78 -12.20
C VAL A 313 -16.25 0.93 -12.58
N LEU A 314 -16.48 -0.37 -12.72
CA LEU A 314 -15.52 -1.32 -13.25
C LEU A 314 -15.78 -1.51 -14.74
N THR A 315 -14.74 -1.42 -15.57
CA THR A 315 -14.80 -1.80 -16.98
C THR A 315 -13.89 -3.00 -17.22
N LEU A 316 -14.45 -4.10 -17.70
CA LEU A 316 -13.76 -5.33 -18.09
C LEU A 316 -13.69 -5.35 -19.62
N THR A 317 -12.51 -5.55 -20.19
CA THR A 317 -12.29 -5.67 -21.62
C THR A 317 -11.75 -7.07 -21.91
N PRO A 318 -12.61 -8.02 -22.29
CA PRO A 318 -12.18 -9.36 -22.68
C PRO A 318 -11.18 -9.30 -23.83
N SER A 319 -10.23 -10.23 -23.86
CA SER A 319 -9.31 -10.38 -24.99
C SER A 319 -10.06 -10.77 -26.27
N GLU A 320 -11.19 -11.45 -26.11
CA GLU A 320 -12.13 -11.81 -27.17
C GLU A 320 -13.54 -11.38 -26.75
N GLY A 321 -14.19 -10.51 -27.54
CA GLY A 321 -15.55 -10.06 -27.28
C GLY A 321 -15.66 -8.54 -27.05
N THR A 322 -16.75 -8.13 -26.41
CA THR A 322 -17.05 -6.71 -26.15
C THR A 322 -16.79 -6.34 -24.70
N ALA A 323 -16.34 -5.10 -24.47
CA ALA A 323 -16.14 -4.59 -23.13
C ALA A 323 -17.45 -4.59 -22.33
N GLN A 324 -17.34 -5.00 -21.07
CA GLN A 324 -18.43 -5.09 -20.11
C GLN A 324 -18.23 -4.07 -18.99
N THR A 325 -19.33 -3.52 -18.50
CA THR A 325 -19.32 -2.60 -17.37
C THR A 325 -19.99 -3.23 -16.16
N GLY A 326 -19.41 -3.03 -14.99
CA GLY A 326 -19.93 -3.46 -13.71
C GLY A 326 -19.63 -2.44 -12.61
N THR A 327 -19.80 -2.85 -11.37
CA THR A 327 -19.50 -2.05 -10.19
C THR A 327 -18.54 -2.78 -9.27
N LEU A 328 -17.58 -2.07 -8.71
CA LEU A 328 -16.70 -2.57 -7.66
C LEU A 328 -16.79 -1.64 -6.45
N VAL A 329 -17.43 -2.11 -5.38
CA VAL A 329 -17.69 -1.32 -4.17
C VAL A 329 -17.55 -2.21 -2.94
N ASN A 330 -16.78 -1.76 -1.94
CA ASN A 330 -16.64 -2.43 -0.64
C ASN A 330 -16.31 -3.93 -0.76
N TYR A 331 -15.36 -4.28 -1.65
CA TYR A 331 -14.95 -5.67 -1.92
C TYR A 331 -16.00 -6.56 -2.58
N VAL A 332 -17.10 -5.97 -3.07
CA VAL A 332 -18.12 -6.65 -3.88
C VAL A 332 -17.99 -6.17 -5.33
N LEU A 333 -17.88 -7.12 -6.24
CA LEU A 333 -17.87 -6.91 -7.68
C LEU A 333 -19.18 -7.43 -8.26
N THR A 334 -19.86 -6.61 -9.05
CA THR A 334 -21.05 -7.03 -9.80
C THR A 334 -20.85 -6.67 -11.26
N ALA A 335 -20.79 -7.67 -12.14
CA ALA A 335 -20.59 -7.46 -13.58
C ALA A 335 -21.19 -8.62 -14.40
N PRO A 336 -21.45 -8.41 -15.70
CA PRO A 336 -21.93 -9.47 -16.58
C PRO A 336 -20.79 -10.41 -17.03
N PHE A 337 -20.94 -11.69 -16.74
CA PHE A 337 -20.02 -12.76 -17.14
C PHE A 337 -20.75 -13.90 -17.84
N GLN A 338 -20.01 -14.71 -18.59
CA GLN A 338 -20.53 -15.95 -19.17
C GLN A 338 -20.82 -16.96 -18.06
N ALA A 339 -22.06 -17.42 -17.98
CA ALA A 339 -22.47 -18.53 -17.09
C ALA A 339 -22.70 -19.84 -17.87
N VAL A 340 -22.93 -19.74 -19.18
CA VAL A 340 -23.17 -20.86 -20.09
C VAL A 340 -22.29 -20.70 -21.33
N ALA A 341 -22.14 -21.78 -22.12
CA ALA A 341 -21.22 -21.82 -23.26
C ALA A 341 -21.51 -20.81 -24.39
N ASP A 342 -22.70 -20.20 -24.41
CA ASP A 342 -23.02 -19.15 -25.37
C ASP A 342 -22.32 -17.83 -24.96
N PRO A 343 -21.35 -17.32 -25.75
CA PRO A 343 -20.58 -16.15 -25.38
C PRO A 343 -21.39 -14.85 -25.34
N ASP A 344 -22.55 -14.83 -26.00
CA ASP A 344 -23.47 -13.68 -26.02
C ASP A 344 -24.47 -13.71 -24.85
N ASP A 345 -24.60 -14.85 -24.16
CA ASP A 345 -25.50 -15.00 -22.99
C ASP A 345 -24.74 -14.74 -21.68
N ARG A 346 -24.54 -13.46 -21.39
CA ARG A 346 -23.91 -12.99 -20.15
C ARG A 346 -24.95 -12.68 -19.08
N VAL A 347 -24.66 -13.12 -17.86
CA VAL A 347 -25.51 -12.89 -16.69
C VAL A 347 -24.77 -12.07 -15.64
N SER A 348 -25.51 -11.25 -14.89
CA SER A 348 -24.93 -10.48 -13.80
C SER A 348 -24.52 -11.41 -12.67
N VAL A 349 -23.23 -11.50 -12.38
CA VAL A 349 -22.67 -12.27 -11.26
C VAL A 349 -22.22 -11.32 -10.17
N VAL A 350 -22.57 -11.63 -8.93
CA VAL A 350 -22.03 -10.96 -7.75
C VAL A 350 -20.87 -11.80 -7.22
N LEU A 351 -19.70 -11.19 -7.09
CA LEU A 351 -18.48 -11.81 -6.63
C LEU A 351 -17.95 -11.07 -5.40
N TYR A 352 -17.51 -11.81 -4.40
CA TYR A 352 -16.98 -11.30 -3.14
C TYR A 352 -15.48 -11.55 -3.08
N ARG A 353 -14.71 -10.52 -2.70
CA ARG A 353 -13.26 -10.66 -2.51
C ARG A 353 -12.98 -11.70 -1.43
N ASP A 354 -11.91 -12.46 -1.62
CA ASP A 354 -11.39 -13.43 -0.66
C ASP A 354 -11.20 -12.83 0.75
N LEU A 355 -10.90 -11.54 0.88
CA LEU A 355 -10.78 -10.88 2.19
C LEU A 355 -12.06 -11.01 3.06
N VAL A 356 -13.24 -11.13 2.44
CA VAL A 356 -14.54 -11.11 3.14
C VAL A 356 -15.37 -12.39 2.92
N GLN A 357 -14.84 -13.35 2.16
CA GLN A 357 -15.52 -14.58 1.77
C GLN A 357 -14.66 -15.81 2.13
N GLY A 358 -15.28 -16.88 2.65
CA GLY A 358 -14.58 -18.09 3.10
C GLY A 358 -14.90 -18.45 4.55
N VAL A 359 -14.08 -19.32 5.15
CA VAL A 359 -14.21 -19.74 6.55
C VAL A 359 -13.29 -18.89 7.41
N PHE A 360 -13.82 -18.31 8.47
CA PHE A 360 -13.08 -17.53 9.46
C PHE A 360 -13.30 -18.14 10.84
N THR A 361 -12.23 -18.27 11.61
CA THR A 361 -12.25 -18.84 12.95
C THR A 361 -11.61 -17.89 13.96
N GLY A 362 -12.07 -17.91 15.20
CA GLY A 362 -11.46 -17.13 16.27
C GLY A 362 -11.90 -17.64 17.64
N SER A 363 -11.16 -17.22 18.67
CA SER A 363 -11.44 -17.60 20.06
C SER A 363 -11.42 -16.38 20.98
N THR A 364 -12.16 -16.47 22.08
CA THR A 364 -12.15 -15.45 23.14
C THR A 364 -12.42 -16.07 24.50
N THR A 365 -11.97 -15.41 25.57
CA THR A 365 -12.31 -15.79 26.95
C THR A 365 -13.28 -14.76 27.52
N VAL A 366 -14.42 -15.21 28.04
CA VAL A 366 -15.42 -14.37 28.72
C VAL A 366 -15.79 -15.06 30.02
N GLU A 367 -15.69 -14.35 31.15
CA GLU A 367 -15.99 -14.88 32.49
C GLU A 367 -15.24 -16.20 32.80
N GLU A 368 -13.94 -16.26 32.46
CA GLU A 368 -13.08 -17.44 32.65
C GLU A 368 -13.49 -18.68 31.84
N VAL A 369 -14.37 -18.53 30.85
CA VAL A 369 -14.78 -19.58 29.91
C VAL A 369 -14.28 -19.24 28.51
N ASP A 370 -13.67 -20.22 27.85
CA ASP A 370 -13.18 -20.08 26.48
C ASP A 370 -14.28 -20.43 25.47
N TYR A 371 -14.42 -19.57 24.47
CA TYR A 371 -15.36 -19.68 23.37
C TYR A 371 -14.62 -19.67 22.04
N GLU A 372 -15.18 -20.37 21.07
CA GLU A 372 -14.75 -20.38 19.68
C GLU A 372 -15.90 -19.92 18.78
N ALA A 373 -15.56 -19.23 17.69
CA ALA A 373 -16.49 -18.80 16.68
C ALA A 373 -16.00 -19.25 15.30
N VAL A 374 -16.92 -19.77 14.49
CA VAL A 374 -16.70 -20.14 13.09
C VAL A 374 -17.72 -19.41 12.23
N LEU A 375 -17.25 -18.46 11.43
CA LEU A 375 -18.04 -17.74 10.44
C LEU A 375 -17.68 -18.25 9.05
N THR A 376 -18.63 -18.88 8.36
CA THR A 376 -18.49 -19.29 6.95
C THR A 376 -19.32 -18.35 6.08
N VAL A 377 -18.66 -17.58 5.22
CA VAL A 377 -19.29 -16.73 4.21
C VAL A 377 -19.23 -17.43 2.85
N LEU A 378 -20.39 -17.72 2.29
CA LEU A 378 -20.55 -18.49 1.06
C LEU A 378 -20.55 -17.59 -0.19
N PRO A 379 -20.15 -18.12 -1.36
CA PRO A 379 -20.09 -17.34 -2.60
C PRO A 379 -21.45 -16.83 -3.12
N ASP A 380 -22.56 -17.37 -2.62
CA ASP A 380 -23.93 -16.94 -2.96
C ASP A 380 -24.41 -15.73 -2.14
N GLY A 381 -23.55 -15.18 -1.27
CA GLY A 381 -23.89 -14.05 -0.39
C GLY A 381 -24.63 -14.48 0.89
N THR A 382 -24.64 -15.77 1.22
CA THR A 382 -25.13 -16.27 2.51
C THR A 382 -23.99 -16.52 3.50
N TYR A 383 -24.32 -16.72 4.77
CA TYR A 383 -23.36 -17.13 5.78
C TYR A 383 -23.94 -18.13 6.77
N THR A 384 -23.03 -18.83 7.45
CA THR A 384 -23.28 -19.60 8.68
C THR A 384 -22.35 -19.10 9.76
N LEU A 385 -22.89 -18.75 10.93
CA LEU A 385 -22.13 -18.37 12.13
C LEU A 385 -22.44 -19.36 13.24
N VAL A 386 -21.40 -20.03 13.74
CA VAL A 386 -21.46 -20.90 14.91
C VAL A 386 -20.58 -20.32 16.00
N VAL A 387 -21.11 -20.24 17.23
CA VAL A 387 -20.32 -19.92 18.43
C VAL A 387 -20.55 -21.03 19.45
N SER A 388 -19.47 -21.58 19.98
CA SER A 388 -19.48 -22.68 20.95
C SER A 388 -18.53 -22.40 22.11
N VAL A 389 -18.81 -23.03 23.25
CA VAL A 389 -17.79 -23.20 24.31
C VAL A 389 -16.75 -24.18 23.78
N VAL A 390 -15.46 -23.91 23.98
CA VAL A 390 -14.38 -24.79 23.49
C VAL A 390 -14.56 -26.21 24.06
N GLY A 391 -14.76 -27.19 23.18
CA GLY A 391 -15.03 -28.59 23.55
C GLY A 391 -16.40 -28.83 24.22
N GLY A 392 -17.30 -27.85 24.16
CA GLY A 392 -18.61 -27.84 24.80
C GLY A 392 -19.77 -27.70 23.81
N ALA A 393 -20.84 -27.05 24.28
CA ALA A 393 -22.08 -26.89 23.51
C ALA A 393 -22.05 -25.63 22.62
N GLU A 394 -22.80 -25.68 21.51
CA GLU A 394 -23.13 -24.51 20.69
C GLU A 394 -24.04 -23.57 21.47
N ILE A 395 -23.70 -22.28 21.49
CA ILE A 395 -24.50 -21.21 22.09
C ILE A 395 -25.15 -20.33 21.02
N LEU A 396 -24.64 -20.38 19.78
CA LEU A 396 -25.22 -19.73 18.62
C LEU A 396 -25.01 -20.58 17.38
N ASN A 397 -26.06 -20.74 16.58
CA ASN A 397 -26.01 -21.30 15.24
C ASN A 397 -26.99 -20.51 14.38
N GLU A 398 -26.44 -19.69 13.48
CA GLU A 398 -27.19 -18.69 12.72
C GLU A 398 -26.85 -18.80 11.25
N THR A 399 -27.87 -18.72 10.39
CA THR A 399 -27.69 -18.61 8.94
C THR A 399 -28.42 -17.40 8.43
N GLY A 400 -27.87 -16.74 7.41
CA GLY A 400 -28.43 -15.50 6.90
C GLY A 400 -27.74 -15.00 5.65
N THR A 401 -27.93 -13.72 5.37
CA THR A 401 -27.35 -13.02 4.21
C THR A 401 -26.33 -11.98 4.64
N ILE A 402 -25.34 -11.73 3.79
CA ILE A 402 -24.32 -10.70 4.03
C ILE A 402 -24.59 -9.41 3.25
N LYS A 403 -24.08 -8.30 3.78
CA LYS A 403 -24.01 -7.01 3.07
C LYS A 403 -22.78 -6.23 3.50
N LEU A 404 -22.00 -5.75 2.53
CA LEU A 404 -20.85 -4.89 2.80
C LEU A 404 -21.22 -3.41 2.71
N THR A 405 -20.86 -2.65 3.74
CA THR A 405 -21.06 -1.20 3.81
C THR A 405 -19.80 -0.50 4.26
N LYS A 406 -19.51 0.68 3.71
CA LYS A 406 -18.41 1.52 4.15
C LYS A 406 -18.98 2.79 4.81
N THR A 407 -18.61 3.02 6.06
CA THR A 407 -18.72 4.32 6.72
C THR A 407 -17.30 4.85 6.92
N LEU A 408 -16.72 4.63 8.10
CA LEU A 408 -15.29 4.88 8.36
C LEU A 408 -14.43 3.71 7.85
N PHE A 409 -14.86 2.49 8.16
CA PHE A 409 -14.24 1.24 7.70
C PHE A 409 -15.23 0.45 6.85
N VAL A 410 -14.73 -0.52 6.09
CA VAL A 410 -15.60 -1.51 5.46
C VAL A 410 -16.09 -2.46 6.55
N SER A 411 -17.39 -2.66 6.61
CA SER A 411 -18.04 -3.56 7.56
C SER A 411 -18.82 -4.64 6.81
N LEU A 412 -18.67 -5.88 7.28
CA LEU A 412 -19.48 -7.02 6.90
C LEU A 412 -20.70 -7.08 7.82
N GLY A 413 -21.85 -6.69 7.29
CA GLY A 413 -23.14 -6.83 7.96
C GLY A 413 -23.72 -8.24 7.75
N LEU A 414 -24.07 -8.91 8.84
CA LEU A 414 -24.72 -10.22 8.87
C LEU A 414 -26.19 -10.02 9.23
N THR A 415 -27.12 -10.57 8.45
CA THR A 415 -28.56 -10.46 8.70
C THR A 415 -29.23 -11.83 8.71
N ALA A 416 -29.84 -12.18 9.84
CA ALA A 416 -30.66 -13.38 10.02
C ALA A 416 -32.04 -13.00 10.57
N GLY A 417 -33.03 -12.89 9.69
CA GLY A 417 -34.37 -12.40 10.06
C GLY A 417 -34.33 -10.96 10.59
N LEU A 418 -34.65 -10.77 11.87
CA LEU A 418 -34.58 -9.45 12.54
C LEU A 418 -33.22 -9.17 13.20
N ILE A 419 -32.38 -10.19 13.33
CA ILE A 419 -31.06 -10.07 13.96
C ILE A 419 -30.09 -9.47 12.94
N LYS A 420 -29.33 -8.46 13.38
CA LYS A 420 -28.26 -7.83 12.62
C LYS A 420 -26.99 -7.83 13.44
N ARG A 421 -25.90 -8.32 12.85
CA ARG A 421 -24.56 -8.27 13.44
C ARG A 421 -23.62 -7.58 12.45
N THR A 422 -22.53 -7.05 12.97
CA THR A 422 -21.55 -6.33 12.14
C THR A 422 -20.15 -6.76 12.53
N CYS A 423 -19.34 -7.06 11.53
CA CYS A 423 -17.91 -7.29 11.67
C CYS A 423 -17.16 -6.18 10.91
N VAL A 424 -16.08 -5.65 11.47
CA VAL A 424 -15.19 -4.70 10.78
C VAL A 424 -14.15 -5.50 10.01
N VAL A 425 -13.97 -5.19 8.73
CA VAL A 425 -12.98 -5.84 7.87
C VAL A 425 -11.61 -5.19 8.11
N SER A 426 -10.60 -5.99 8.47
CA SER A 426 -9.19 -5.57 8.59
C SER A 426 -8.32 -6.29 7.55
N SER A 427 -7.04 -5.96 7.51
CA SER A 427 -6.04 -6.68 6.70
C SER A 427 -5.75 -8.10 7.22
N THR A 428 -6.03 -8.37 8.49
CA THR A 428 -5.75 -9.63 9.19
C THR A 428 -6.97 -10.54 9.31
N GLY A 429 -8.18 -10.04 9.07
CA GLY A 429 -9.41 -10.81 9.19
C GLY A 429 -10.65 -9.94 9.45
N LEU A 430 -11.55 -10.45 10.29
CA LEU A 430 -12.79 -9.78 10.67
C LEU A 430 -12.84 -9.57 12.18
N ASN A 431 -12.94 -8.31 12.61
CA ASN A 431 -13.12 -7.96 14.00
C ASN A 431 -14.62 -7.93 14.32
N ALA A 432 -15.06 -8.77 15.25
CA ALA A 432 -16.47 -8.95 15.57
C ALA A 432 -16.74 -8.78 17.07
N ASN A 433 -17.83 -8.10 17.41
CA ASN A 433 -18.38 -8.10 18.77
C ASN A 433 -19.81 -8.63 18.69
N PHE A 434 -20.01 -9.89 19.07
CA PHE A 434 -21.32 -10.52 19.05
C PHE A 434 -22.00 -10.39 20.40
N VAL A 435 -23.20 -9.79 20.41
CA VAL A 435 -24.07 -9.82 21.58
C VAL A 435 -24.97 -11.06 21.49
N ILE A 436 -24.89 -11.95 22.48
CA ILE A 436 -25.69 -13.18 22.61
C ILE A 436 -26.21 -13.19 24.04
N ASP A 437 -27.54 -13.24 24.22
CA ASP A 437 -28.19 -13.23 25.54
C ASP A 437 -27.64 -12.16 26.50
N GLU A 438 -27.51 -10.93 26.02
CA GLU A 438 -26.98 -9.75 26.73
C GLU A 438 -25.48 -9.79 27.08
N VAL A 439 -24.76 -10.85 26.74
CA VAL A 439 -23.31 -10.98 26.89
C VAL A 439 -22.61 -10.60 25.57
N THR A 440 -21.52 -9.84 25.65
CA THR A 440 -20.71 -9.45 24.49
C THR A 440 -19.48 -10.33 24.37
N TYR A 441 -19.31 -10.93 23.20
CA TYR A 441 -18.17 -11.77 22.85
C TYR A 441 -17.36 -11.09 21.75
N GLY A 442 -16.13 -10.69 22.05
CA GLY A 442 -15.21 -10.06 21.10
C GLY A 442 -14.33 -11.10 20.43
N PHE A 443 -14.31 -11.14 19.11
CA PHE A 443 -13.50 -12.06 18.32
C PHE A 443 -12.67 -11.32 17.29
N ILE A 444 -11.43 -11.79 17.09
CA ILE A 444 -10.66 -11.56 15.87
C ILE A 444 -10.77 -12.85 15.06
N LEU A 445 -11.57 -12.81 13.99
CA LEU A 445 -11.81 -13.97 13.13
C LEU A 445 -10.80 -13.95 11.98
N VAL A 446 -9.94 -14.97 11.92
CA VAL A 446 -8.89 -15.13 10.91
C VAL A 446 -9.20 -16.32 10.00
N LYS A 447 -8.68 -16.30 8.78
CA LYS A 447 -8.85 -17.40 7.82
C LYS A 447 -7.96 -18.60 8.11
#